data_AF-A0AAQ3ASF0-F1
#
_entry.id   AF-A0AAQ3ASF0-F1
#
_cell.length_a   1.000
_cell.length_b   1.000
_cell.length_c   1.000
_cell.angle_alpha   90.00
_cell.angle_beta   90.00
_cell.angle_gamma   90.00
#
_symmetry.space_group_name_H-M   'P 1'
#
loop_
_entity.id
_entity.type
_entity.pdbx_description
1 polymer ?
#
loop_
_entity_poly.entity_id
_entity_poly.type
_entity_poly.pdbx_seq_one_letter_code
_entity_poly.pdbx_strand_id
1 'polypeptide(L)'
;MPIKRCVYTFNNRPADEKYARILGIPLYDLHDAFISHPLGQKIDGELFINSPQKINHDHSITFYSEIIPNKFIDVLGLGDTKQIMAETREKMGMKPSTLLSINCVLRDLYFKKHGKWREVFASLDELNGKEAGYVSAGEQYNFDHCNQTMVMLGIE
;
A
#
# COMPACT_ATOMS: atom_id res chain seq x y z
N MET A 1 -23.23 12.39 3.55
CA MET A 1 -23.06 12.19 2.10
C MET A 1 -22.26 10.91 1.89
N PRO A 2 -22.53 10.08 0.87
CA PRO A 2 -21.67 8.93 0.61
C PRO A 2 -20.27 9.43 0.31
N ILE A 3 -19.29 8.88 1.03
CA ILE A 3 -17.87 9.19 0.86
C ILE A 3 -17.47 8.80 -0.56
N LYS A 4 -17.14 9.78 -1.40
CA LYS A 4 -16.59 9.53 -2.73
C LYS A 4 -15.08 9.34 -2.60
N ARG A 5 -14.57 8.16 -2.93
CA ARG A 5 -13.13 7.85 -3.03
C ARG A 5 -12.54 8.43 -4.32
N CYS A 6 -12.78 9.70 -4.57
CA CYS A 6 -12.42 10.38 -5.81
C CYS A 6 -11.88 11.76 -5.49
N VAL A 7 -10.65 12.01 -5.93
CA VAL A 7 -9.98 13.30 -5.79
C VAL A 7 -9.96 13.99 -7.14
N TYR A 8 -10.58 15.17 -7.20
CA TYR A 8 -10.64 15.99 -8.41
C TYR A 8 -9.40 16.86 -8.56
N THR A 9 -8.89 17.38 -7.44
CA THR A 9 -7.78 18.31 -7.46
C THR A 9 -6.81 18.10 -6.31
N PHE A 10 -5.51 18.25 -6.61
CA PHE A 10 -4.47 18.45 -5.60
C PHE A 10 -3.92 19.87 -5.76
N ASN A 11 -3.91 20.67 -4.68
CA ASN A 11 -3.46 22.06 -4.69
C ASN A 11 -4.04 22.90 -5.84
N ASN A 12 -5.37 22.83 -6.02
CA ASN A 12 -6.13 23.54 -7.05
C ASN A 12 -5.72 23.23 -8.50
N ARG A 13 -5.11 22.07 -8.74
CA ARG A 13 -4.80 21.54 -10.08
C ARG A 13 -5.45 20.17 -10.28
N PRO A 14 -5.76 19.77 -11.52
CA PRO A 14 -6.26 18.43 -11.81
C PRO A 14 -5.39 17.35 -11.13
N ALA A 15 -6.05 16.34 -10.55
CA ALA A 15 -5.39 15.40 -9.66
C ALA A 15 -4.26 14.63 -10.37
N ASP A 16 -4.53 14.17 -11.59
CA ASP A 16 -3.57 13.44 -12.42
C ASP A 16 -2.36 14.30 -12.85
N GLU A 17 -2.59 15.51 -13.34
CA GLU A 17 -1.54 16.45 -13.74
C GLU A 17 -0.62 16.81 -12.57
N LYS A 18 -1.22 17.09 -11.41
CA LYS A 18 -0.45 17.46 -10.22
C LYS A 18 0.40 16.29 -9.74
N TYR A 19 -0.13 15.07 -9.79
CA TYR A 19 0.57 13.86 -9.39
C TYR A 19 1.73 13.54 -10.34
N ALA A 20 1.47 13.50 -11.66
CA ALA A 20 2.50 13.30 -12.68
C ALA A 20 3.62 14.34 -12.56
N ARG A 21 3.26 15.61 -12.31
CA ARG A 21 4.21 16.69 -12.11
C ARG A 21 5.09 16.50 -10.87
N ILE A 22 4.54 16.03 -9.74
CA ILE A 22 5.34 15.74 -8.54
C ILE A 22 6.32 14.60 -8.82
N LEU A 23 5.89 13.57 -9.56
CA LEU A 23 6.73 12.45 -9.94
C LEU A 23 7.76 12.78 -11.03
N GLY A 24 7.58 13.90 -11.74
CA GLY A 24 8.44 14.28 -12.86
C GLY A 24 8.29 13.37 -14.08
N ILE A 25 7.12 12.72 -14.24
CA ILE A 25 6.83 11.79 -15.34
C ILE A 25 5.74 12.34 -16.27
N PRO A 26 5.68 11.86 -17.52
CA PRO A 26 4.56 12.14 -18.41
C PRO A 26 3.23 11.61 -17.87
N LEU A 27 2.12 12.27 -18.21
CA LEU A 27 0.79 11.86 -17.75
C LEU A 27 0.40 10.45 -18.21
N TYR A 28 0.84 10.04 -19.41
CA TYR A 28 0.54 8.71 -19.94
C TYR A 28 1.25 7.58 -19.17
N ASP A 29 2.34 7.88 -18.46
CA ASP A 29 3.06 6.91 -17.61
C ASP A 29 2.51 6.86 -16.17
N LEU A 30 1.65 7.81 -15.79
CA LEU A 30 1.19 7.97 -14.41
C LEU A 30 0.47 6.73 -13.88
N HIS A 31 -0.40 6.12 -14.69
CA HIS A 31 -1.15 4.94 -14.28
C HIS A 31 -0.24 3.79 -13.86
N ASP A 32 0.83 3.54 -14.63
CA ASP A 32 1.78 2.47 -14.36
C ASP A 32 2.70 2.78 -13.17
N ALA A 33 2.88 4.05 -12.85
CA ALA A 33 3.66 4.51 -11.72
C ALA A 33 2.92 4.36 -10.37
N PHE A 34 1.59 4.24 -10.35
CA PHE A 34 0.78 4.22 -9.13
C PHE A 34 1.17 3.15 -8.12
N ILE A 35 1.48 1.93 -8.58
CA ILE A 35 1.87 0.83 -7.69
C ILE A 35 3.15 1.17 -6.92
N SER A 36 4.11 1.82 -7.58
CA SER A 36 5.41 2.16 -6.99
C SER A 36 5.43 3.48 -6.25
N HIS A 37 4.41 4.32 -6.45
CA HIS A 37 4.35 5.65 -5.86
C HIS A 37 2.96 5.97 -5.33
N PRO A 38 2.43 5.23 -4.34
CA PRO A 38 1.12 5.53 -3.78
C PRO A 38 1.13 6.85 -3.00
N LEU A 39 -0.04 7.31 -2.57
CA LEU A 39 -0.16 8.47 -1.69
C LEU A 39 -0.12 8.05 -0.22
N GLY A 40 0.49 8.88 0.61
CA GLY A 40 0.60 8.69 2.05
C GLY A 40 -0.05 9.83 2.82
N GLN A 41 -0.98 9.51 3.72
CA GLN A 41 -1.61 10.46 4.61
C GLN A 41 -1.21 10.15 6.06
N LYS A 42 -0.76 11.17 6.80
CA LYS A 42 -0.52 11.03 8.24
C LYS A 42 -1.79 11.35 9.03
N ILE A 43 -2.25 10.41 9.86
CA ILE A 43 -3.39 10.57 10.75
C ILE A 43 -2.92 10.15 12.14
N ASP A 44 -2.99 11.05 13.11
CA ASP A 44 -2.59 10.82 14.52
C ASP A 44 -1.18 10.22 14.70
N GLY A 45 -0.25 10.59 13.80
CA GLY A 45 1.14 10.13 13.81
C GLY A 45 1.41 8.88 12.97
N GLU A 46 0.36 8.17 12.57
CA GLU A 46 0.43 6.94 11.77
C GLU A 46 0.32 7.23 10.27
N LEU A 47 1.01 6.44 9.45
CA LEU A 47 1.01 6.56 7.99
C LEU A 47 -0.03 5.63 7.36
N PHE A 48 -0.96 6.23 6.63
CA PHE A 48 -1.99 5.53 5.87
C PHE A 48 -1.70 5.63 4.37
N ILE A 49 -1.60 4.47 3.72
CA ILE A 49 -1.32 4.40 2.28
C ILE A 49 -2.65 4.38 1.52
N ASN A 50 -2.81 5.34 0.61
CA ASN A 50 -3.92 5.44 -0.33
C ASN A 50 -3.44 5.07 -1.74
N SER A 51 -3.94 3.96 -2.26
CA SER A 51 -3.58 3.51 -3.61
C SER A 51 -4.55 4.06 -4.66
N PRO A 52 -4.05 4.73 -5.72
CA PRO A 52 -4.84 5.07 -6.88
C PRO A 52 -5.38 3.81 -7.58
N GLN A 53 -6.61 3.89 -8.08
CA GLN A 53 -7.26 2.83 -8.83
C GLN A 53 -7.31 3.13 -10.33
N LYS A 54 -7.74 4.36 -10.69
CA LYS A 54 -7.86 4.79 -12.09
C LYS A 54 -7.85 6.31 -12.21
N ILE A 55 -7.43 6.78 -13.38
CA ILE A 55 -7.61 8.16 -13.84
C ILE A 55 -8.94 8.20 -14.60
N ASN A 56 -9.80 9.16 -14.27
CA ASN A 56 -11.09 9.36 -14.92
C ASN A 56 -10.96 10.36 -16.09
N HIS A 57 -11.98 10.41 -16.95
CA HIS A 57 -11.98 11.31 -18.12
C HIS A 57 -11.93 12.80 -17.75
N ASP A 58 -12.40 13.16 -16.56
CA ASP A 58 -12.39 14.53 -16.02
C ASP A 58 -11.11 14.86 -15.25
N HIS A 59 -10.04 14.08 -15.43
CA HIS A 59 -8.74 14.26 -14.76
C HIS A 59 -8.75 14.00 -13.24
N SER A 60 -9.88 13.54 -12.69
CA SER A 60 -9.95 13.07 -11.31
C SER A 60 -9.35 11.67 -11.17
N ILE A 61 -8.90 11.32 -9.96
CA ILE A 61 -8.39 9.98 -9.65
C ILE A 61 -9.33 9.31 -8.65
N THR A 62 -9.74 8.08 -8.97
CA THR A 62 -10.43 7.19 -8.02
C THR A 62 -9.42 6.40 -7.21
N PHE A 63 -9.65 6.24 -5.90
CA PHE A 63 -8.77 5.52 -4.97
C PHE A 63 -9.47 4.32 -4.34
N TYR A 64 -8.68 3.33 -3.91
CA TYR A 64 -9.20 2.18 -3.17
C TYR A 64 -9.69 2.54 -1.77
N SER A 65 -9.05 3.52 -1.12
CA SER A 65 -9.40 4.06 0.20
C SER A 65 -9.78 5.54 0.14
N GLU A 66 -10.38 6.05 1.21
CA GLU A 66 -10.74 7.48 1.31
C GLU A 66 -9.50 8.34 1.53
N ILE A 67 -9.49 9.52 0.92
CA ILE A 67 -8.52 10.58 1.19
C ILE A 67 -9.24 11.73 1.88
N ILE A 68 -8.78 12.11 3.07
CA ILE A 68 -9.38 13.21 3.82
C ILE A 68 -9.06 14.55 3.12
N PRO A 69 -10.08 15.36 2.74
CA PRO A 69 -9.87 16.65 2.12
C PRO A 69 -9.09 17.62 3.01
N ASN A 70 -8.38 18.58 2.39
CA ASN A 70 -7.66 19.65 3.08
C ASN A 70 -6.58 19.19 4.08
N LYS A 71 -6.06 17.97 3.92
CA LYS A 71 -4.89 17.47 4.64
C LYS A 71 -3.67 17.39 3.72
N PHE A 72 -2.48 17.43 4.34
CA PHE A 72 -1.24 17.13 3.64
C PHE A 72 -1.18 15.66 3.27
N ILE A 73 -0.64 15.39 2.08
CA ILE A 73 -0.46 14.07 1.51
C ILE A 73 0.91 14.07 0.85
N ASP A 74 1.67 13.01 1.11
CA ASP A 74 2.97 12.78 0.51
C ASP A 74 2.84 11.79 -0.64
N VAL A 75 3.64 11.97 -1.69
CA VAL A 75 3.86 10.91 -2.68
C VAL A 75 4.93 10.00 -2.11
N LEU A 76 4.58 8.74 -1.86
CA LEU A 76 5.49 7.77 -1.28
C LEU A 76 6.34 7.11 -2.36
N GLY A 77 7.42 6.47 -1.93
CA GLY A 77 8.21 5.55 -2.73
C GLY A 77 8.25 4.18 -2.08
N LEU A 78 8.67 3.18 -2.87
CA LEU A 78 8.88 1.83 -2.36
C LEU A 78 10.05 1.80 -1.38
N GLY A 79 9.85 1.16 -0.23
CA GLY A 79 10.94 0.82 0.68
C GLY A 79 11.66 -0.47 0.28
N ASP A 80 12.80 -0.71 0.91
CA ASP A 80 13.53 -1.97 0.73
C ASP A 80 12.77 -3.14 1.36
N THR A 81 12.41 -4.12 0.53
CA THR A 81 11.58 -5.25 0.96
C THR A 81 12.28 -6.10 2.03
N LYS A 82 13.61 -6.30 1.95
CA LYS A 82 14.34 -7.09 2.96
C LYS A 82 14.34 -6.39 4.31
N GLN A 83 14.62 -5.09 4.32
CA GLN A 83 14.61 -4.28 5.52
C GLN A 83 13.23 -4.27 6.17
N ILE A 84 12.17 -3.97 5.40
CA ILE A 84 10.79 -3.94 5.91
C ILE A 84 10.42 -5.30 6.51
N MET A 85 10.76 -6.39 5.83
CA MET A 85 10.48 -7.73 6.33
C MET A 85 11.25 -8.02 7.63
N ALA A 86 12.53 -7.63 7.74
CA ALA A 86 13.31 -7.76 8.97
C ALA A 86 12.71 -6.98 10.14
N GLU A 87 12.34 -5.72 9.92
CA GLU A 87 11.64 -4.89 10.92
C GLU A 87 10.29 -5.51 11.32
N THR A 88 9.58 -6.12 10.37
CA THR A 88 8.31 -6.80 10.64
C THR A 88 8.52 -8.03 11.53
N ARG A 89 9.59 -8.81 11.30
CA ARG A 89 9.96 -9.95 12.16
C ARG A 89 10.32 -9.49 13.56
N GLU A 90 11.09 -8.41 13.69
CA GLU A 90 11.45 -7.83 14.97
C GLU A 90 10.21 -7.36 15.74
N LYS A 91 9.27 -6.68 15.07
CA LYS A 91 7.99 -6.25 15.65
C LYS A 91 7.10 -7.40 16.12
N MET A 92 7.16 -8.57 15.48
CA MET A 92 6.45 -9.76 15.97
C MET A 92 6.94 -10.14 17.37
N GLY A 93 8.22 -9.95 17.69
CA GLY A 93 8.76 -10.10 19.04
C GLY A 93 8.77 -11.54 19.60
N MET A 94 8.27 -12.51 18.83
CA MET A 94 8.16 -13.91 19.19
C MET A 94 8.34 -14.81 17.96
N LYS A 95 8.61 -16.10 18.21
CA LYS A 95 8.66 -17.13 17.18
C LYS A 95 7.39 -17.98 17.25
N PRO A 96 6.35 -17.67 16.46
CA PRO A 96 5.06 -18.35 16.57
C PRO A 96 5.16 -19.83 16.16
N SER A 97 4.28 -20.68 16.69
CA SER A 97 4.16 -22.09 16.31
C SER A 97 3.42 -22.29 14.98
N THR A 98 2.61 -21.30 14.58
CA THR A 98 1.96 -21.17 13.26
C THR A 98 1.86 -19.70 12.87
N LEU A 99 2.07 -19.38 11.59
CA LEU A 99 1.96 -18.03 11.05
C LEU A 99 0.84 -17.95 10.02
N LEU A 100 -0.06 -16.96 10.16
CA LEU A 100 -1.04 -16.60 9.14
C LEU A 100 -0.70 -15.22 8.56
N SER A 101 -0.51 -15.12 7.25
CA SER A 101 -0.23 -13.87 6.55
C SER A 101 -1.38 -13.47 5.60
N ILE A 102 -1.80 -12.21 5.65
CA ILE A 102 -2.77 -11.63 4.71
C ILE A 102 -2.09 -10.50 3.97
N ASN A 103 -2.03 -10.63 2.64
CA ASN A 103 -1.28 -9.73 1.76
C ASN A 103 -2.20 -8.96 0.82
N CYS A 104 -1.95 -7.65 0.68
CA CYS A 104 -2.75 -6.82 -0.19
C CYS A 104 -2.57 -7.26 -1.65
N VAL A 105 -3.64 -7.33 -2.44
CA VAL A 105 -3.56 -7.63 -3.87
C VAL A 105 -2.60 -6.70 -4.62
N LEU A 106 -2.47 -5.44 -4.20
CA LEU A 106 -1.53 -4.51 -4.81
C LEU A 106 -0.07 -4.87 -4.52
N ARG A 107 0.22 -5.41 -3.32
CA ARG A 107 1.54 -5.98 -3.00
C ARG A 107 1.80 -7.25 -3.78
N ASP A 108 0.80 -8.12 -3.92
CA ASP A 108 0.91 -9.32 -4.75
C ASP A 108 1.25 -8.99 -6.22
N LEU A 109 0.56 -8.02 -6.81
CA LEU A 109 0.84 -7.53 -8.16
C LEU A 109 2.27 -7.01 -8.29
N TYR A 110 2.71 -6.18 -7.34
CA TYR A 110 4.09 -5.69 -7.29
C TYR A 110 5.11 -6.84 -7.16
N PHE A 111 4.91 -7.75 -6.21
CA PHE A 111 5.84 -8.85 -5.97
C PHE A 111 5.90 -9.85 -7.12
N LYS A 112 4.79 -10.12 -7.81
CA LYS A 112 4.78 -10.93 -9.04
C LYS A 112 5.56 -10.25 -10.15
N LYS A 113 5.30 -8.95 -10.40
CA LYS A 113 5.98 -8.18 -11.45
C LYS A 113 7.48 -8.10 -11.23
N HIS A 114 7.93 -7.99 -9.98
CA HIS A 114 9.33 -7.76 -9.62
C HIS A 114 10.04 -9.01 -9.04
N GLY A 115 9.40 -10.18 -9.05
CA GLY A 115 9.99 -11.43 -8.55
C GLY A 115 10.33 -11.42 -7.05
N LYS A 116 9.61 -10.66 -6.23
CA LYS A 116 9.91 -10.44 -4.81
C LYS A 116 9.34 -11.50 -3.87
N TRP A 117 8.37 -12.30 -4.32
CA TRP A 117 7.73 -13.31 -3.46
C TRP A 117 8.71 -14.29 -2.81
N ARG A 118 9.76 -14.70 -3.53
CA ARG A 118 10.79 -15.60 -2.98
C ARG A 118 11.51 -14.99 -1.77
N GLU A 119 11.76 -13.68 -1.80
CA GLU A 119 12.40 -12.94 -0.72
C GLU A 119 11.45 -12.80 0.49
N VAL A 120 10.17 -12.53 0.23
CA VAL A 120 9.13 -12.45 1.26
C VAL A 120 8.98 -13.79 1.98
N PHE A 121 8.81 -14.89 1.26
CA PHE A 121 8.67 -16.22 1.87
C PHE A 121 9.92 -16.65 2.63
N ALA A 122 11.12 -16.40 2.08
CA ALA A 122 12.36 -16.70 2.80
C ALA A 122 12.45 -15.97 4.14
N SER A 123 11.98 -14.72 4.20
CA SER A 123 11.85 -14.00 5.48
C SER A 123 10.82 -14.66 6.39
N LEU A 124 9.64 -15.02 5.90
CA LEU A 124 8.58 -15.59 6.74
C LEU A 124 9.01 -16.96 7.31
N ASP A 125 9.76 -17.74 6.55
CA ASP A 125 10.38 -19.00 7.00
C ASP A 125 11.35 -18.80 8.18
N GLU A 126 12.02 -17.65 8.29
CA GLU A 126 12.87 -17.33 9.45
C GLU A 126 12.05 -17.20 10.75
N LEU A 127 10.79 -16.74 10.67
CA LEU A 127 9.86 -16.78 11.79
C LEU A 127 9.39 -18.22 12.01
N ASN A 128 8.77 -18.84 11.00
CA ASN A 128 8.33 -20.23 11.05
C ASN A 128 7.93 -20.73 9.66
N GLY A 129 8.48 -21.87 9.23
CA GLY A 129 8.10 -22.53 7.97
C GLY A 129 6.68 -23.14 7.95
N LYS A 130 5.94 -23.10 9.07
CA LYS A 130 4.49 -23.39 9.13
C LYS A 130 3.69 -22.12 8.89
N GLU A 131 3.87 -21.53 7.72
CA GLU A 131 3.10 -20.38 7.24
C GLU A 131 1.92 -20.84 6.39
N ALA A 132 0.76 -20.22 6.61
CA ALA A 132 -0.33 -20.18 5.63
C ALA A 132 -0.68 -18.71 5.35
N GLY A 133 -1.23 -18.43 4.17
CA GLY A 133 -1.65 -17.07 3.85
C GLY A 133 -2.51 -16.97 2.61
N TYR A 134 -3.14 -15.81 2.43
CA TYR A 134 -3.90 -15.49 1.24
C TYR A 134 -3.76 -14.03 0.84
N VAL A 135 -4.10 -13.75 -0.40
CA VAL A 135 -4.12 -12.39 -0.97
C VAL A 135 -5.55 -11.88 -0.97
N SER A 136 -5.79 -10.67 -0.47
CA SER A 136 -7.13 -10.06 -0.41
C SER A 136 -7.20 -8.71 -1.11
N ALA A 137 -8.40 -8.26 -1.45
CA ALA A 137 -8.67 -6.91 -1.94
C ALA A 137 -8.68 -5.88 -0.80
N GLY A 138 -7.64 -5.94 0.04
CA GLY A 138 -7.38 -5.07 1.18
C GLY A 138 -7.50 -5.78 2.52
N GLU A 139 -6.57 -5.46 3.40
CA GLU A 139 -6.57 -5.84 4.80
C GLU A 139 -7.30 -4.76 5.61
N GLN A 140 -7.99 -5.19 6.67
CA GLN A 140 -8.49 -4.28 7.70
C GLN A 140 -7.95 -4.75 9.04
N TYR A 141 -7.32 -3.83 9.76
CA TYR A 141 -6.93 -4.03 11.15
C TYR A 141 -7.43 -2.80 11.93
N ASN A 142 -8.13 -3.01 13.04
CA ASN A 142 -8.69 -1.92 13.85
C ASN A 142 -9.56 -0.90 13.08
N PHE A 143 -10.38 -1.36 12.13
CA PHE A 143 -11.25 -0.52 11.27
C PHE A 143 -10.52 0.37 10.26
N ASP A 144 -9.19 0.29 10.20
CA ASP A 144 -8.38 1.02 9.25
C ASP A 144 -8.19 0.21 7.97
N HIS A 145 -8.65 0.79 6.85
CA HIS A 145 -8.43 0.24 5.52
C HIS A 145 -7.18 0.84 4.90
N CYS A 146 -6.04 0.21 5.15
CA CYS A 146 -4.78 0.57 4.53
C CYS A 146 -4.61 -0.20 3.22
N ASN A 147 -4.00 0.44 2.22
CA ASN A 147 -3.58 -0.25 1.02
C ASN A 147 -2.11 -0.65 1.10
N GLN A 148 -1.70 -1.63 0.29
CA GLN A 148 -0.30 -2.07 0.20
C GLN A 148 0.32 -2.45 1.55
N THR A 149 -0.43 -3.15 2.40
CA THR A 149 0.04 -3.66 3.69
C THR A 149 0.13 -5.18 3.73
N MET A 150 0.73 -5.69 4.81
CA MET A 150 0.67 -7.08 5.23
C MET A 150 0.16 -7.11 6.66
N VAL A 151 -0.79 -7.99 6.95
CA VAL A 151 -1.16 -8.30 8.33
C VAL A 151 -0.70 -9.72 8.64
N MET A 152 -0.09 -9.91 9.80
CA MET A 152 0.35 -11.22 10.27
C MET A 152 -0.27 -11.53 11.63
N LEU A 153 -0.68 -12.79 11.79
CA LEU A 153 -1.11 -13.35 13.06
C LEU A 153 -0.15 -14.50 13.42
N GLY A 154 0.60 -14.32 14.49
CA GLY A 154 1.39 -15.39 15.11
C GLY A 154 0.54 -16.11 16.16
N ILE A 155 0.54 -17.44 16.13
CA ILE A 155 -0.16 -18.30 17.10
C ILE A 155 0.91 -19.06 17.91
N GLU A 156 0.75 -19.14 19.23
CA GLU A 156 1.56 -19.98 20.13
C GLU A 156 0.95 -21.36 20.31
#